data_AF-A0A939ETS0-F1
#
_entry.id   AF-A0A939ETS0-F1
#
_cell.length_a   1.000
_cell.length_b   1.000
_cell.length_c   1.000
_cell.angle_alpha   90.00
_cell.angle_beta   90.00
_cell.angle_gamma   90.00
#
_symmetry.space_group_name_H-M   'P 1'
#
loop_
_entity.id
_entity.type
_entity.pdbx_description
1 polymer ?
#
loop_
_entity_poly.entity_id
_entity_poly.type
_entity_poly.pdbx_seq_one_letter_code
_entity_poly.pdbx_strand_id
1 'polypeptide(L)'
;MRSVFLSFSLVLGLLLTVESGWAQQRPATPAPADKVAEPKPAKPGKLSRKERKELAKRAELEAVSQQRQLSERDKNMSESFFVDGVKFVLLEDYNKALERLLKAYALNPTNAAISYKIAETNLLSGNLKDATNFAQAAVKLDPKNSYYYLLLAQIYASQKQYDQATKVYAQLIQDVPDSGYYLFNLADLYLAQGKLPEALTTLERAEKQFGALDEVSFKKQQIYLKQNNLDKALQEGEALIKANPDEIRYVLAQAEMYAANNRLPDALRVAQQALRTDPDNAQAHMIMADVYRQQGNTAESEKQIKLAFESPGLDIDNKVRVLVDYIKQLPNPKLEQTALDLAAITVRVHPKDAKAYSVAGDIQTLTNRKKEARDTYLQAIKLDNSRYQIWQQVVLIDAELNQTDSLLRHSERALELFPNQAPLWFYNGVGYMLKKQPAKGVKSLEYGRKLATDNPELLAQFDSQLGDAYHEVKDYKKSDAAYEAALAFDANNAQALNNYSYFLSIRGEKLDRAKEMAGKLVKQFPDNDTYLDTYAWVLYKQKDYAGARQSLEKALQTTKDGTVIEHYGDVLYQLGEKDKAHAEWLRAKKNGGTSELIDRKIKDKKLYE
;
A
#
# COMPACT_ATOMS: atom_id res chain seq x y z
N MET A 1 -43.53 -13.57 -5.08
CA MET A 1 -42.83 -12.31 -4.73
C MET A 1 -41.71 -12.47 -3.67
N ARG A 2 -41.62 -13.60 -2.94
CA ARG A 2 -40.44 -13.91 -2.09
C ARG A 2 -39.31 -14.65 -2.84
N SER A 3 -39.61 -15.38 -3.91
CA SER A 3 -38.66 -16.17 -4.69
C SER A 3 -37.60 -15.34 -5.44
N VAL A 4 -37.93 -14.12 -5.87
CA VAL A 4 -36.95 -13.18 -6.51
C VAL A 4 -35.99 -12.55 -5.49
N PHE A 5 -36.33 -12.57 -4.20
CA PHE A 5 -35.45 -12.08 -3.13
C PHE A 5 -34.56 -13.17 -2.53
N LEU A 6 -34.81 -14.46 -2.81
CA LEU A 6 -33.99 -15.57 -2.29
C LEU A 6 -32.65 -15.72 -3.03
N SER A 7 -32.48 -15.09 -4.19
CA SER A 7 -31.20 -14.96 -4.89
C SER A 7 -30.27 -13.88 -4.31
N PHE A 8 -30.72 -13.06 -3.34
CA PHE A 8 -29.87 -12.08 -2.64
C PHE A 8 -28.74 -12.73 -1.82
N SER A 9 -28.89 -13.99 -1.42
CA SER A 9 -27.88 -14.70 -0.61
C SER A 9 -26.66 -15.19 -1.40
N LEU A 10 -26.65 -15.05 -2.73
CA LEU A 10 -25.60 -15.64 -3.59
C LEU A 10 -24.63 -14.63 -4.23
N VAL A 11 -24.83 -13.31 -4.07
CA VAL A 11 -23.94 -12.29 -4.68
C VAL A 11 -23.65 -11.15 -3.70
N LEU A 12 -23.01 -11.48 -2.58
CA LEU A 12 -22.30 -10.48 -1.77
C LEU A 12 -20.81 -10.79 -1.56
N GLY A 13 -20.30 -11.83 -2.23
CA GLY A 13 -18.90 -12.19 -2.23
C GLY A 13 -18.28 -12.10 -3.62
N LEU A 14 -18.10 -10.88 -4.14
CA LEU A 14 -17.19 -10.58 -5.27
C LEU A 14 -16.76 -9.10 -5.17
N LEU A 15 -16.09 -8.79 -4.08
CA LEU A 15 -15.21 -7.63 -3.91
C LEU A 15 -13.86 -8.10 -3.31
N LEU A 16 -13.46 -9.34 -3.63
CA LEU A 16 -12.19 -9.90 -3.15
C LEU A 16 -11.09 -9.66 -4.18
N THR A 17 -10.67 -8.40 -4.30
CA THR A 17 -9.29 -8.00 -4.57
C THR A 17 -9.10 -6.54 -4.14
N VAL A 18 -9.06 -6.31 -2.82
CA VAL A 18 -8.49 -5.06 -2.29
C VAL A 18 -7.35 -5.46 -1.38
N GLU A 19 -6.15 -5.04 -1.78
CA GLU A 19 -4.94 -5.11 -0.96
C GLU A 19 -5.24 -4.61 0.45
N SER A 20 -4.74 -5.33 1.45
CA SER A 20 -4.77 -4.92 2.85
C SER A 20 -4.39 -3.44 2.96
N GLY A 21 -5.31 -2.65 3.50
CA GLY A 21 -5.26 -1.19 3.44
C GLY A 21 -4.20 -0.59 4.36
N TRP A 22 -2.90 -0.75 4.05
CA TRP A 22 -1.77 0.04 4.58
C TRP A 22 -0.60 0.13 3.59
N ALA A 23 -0.86 0.11 2.27
CA ALA A 23 0.15 0.45 1.26
C ALA A 23 0.13 1.97 0.96
N GLN A 24 1.26 2.62 1.20
CA GLN A 24 1.48 4.06 1.06
C GLN A 24 1.09 4.59 -0.34
N GLN A 25 0.02 5.39 -0.43
CA GLN A 25 -0.24 6.21 -1.60
C GLN A 25 0.53 7.54 -1.48
N ARG A 26 1.52 7.73 -2.38
CA ARG A 26 2.15 9.03 -2.62
C ARG A 26 1.19 9.91 -3.42
N PRO A 27 1.10 11.23 -3.16
CA PRO A 27 0.28 12.11 -3.97
C PRO A 27 0.84 12.21 -5.40
N ALA A 28 -0.05 12.06 -6.39
CA ALA A 28 0.25 12.33 -7.79
C ALA A 28 0.49 13.83 -7.97
N THR A 29 1.59 14.17 -8.64
CA THR A 29 1.90 15.54 -9.07
C THR A 29 1.06 15.88 -10.32
N PRO A 30 0.51 17.09 -10.44
CA PRO A 30 -0.27 17.48 -11.61
C PRO A 30 0.64 17.74 -12.82
N ALA A 31 0.19 17.30 -13.99
CA ALA A 31 0.82 17.60 -15.27
C ALA A 31 0.78 19.11 -15.57
N PRO A 32 1.86 19.73 -16.07
CA PRO A 32 1.85 21.15 -16.42
C PRO A 32 1.18 21.38 -17.79
N ALA A 33 0.34 22.41 -17.81
CA ALA A 33 -0.37 22.92 -18.98
C ALA A 33 0.55 23.50 -20.06
N ASP A 34 0.08 23.43 -21.31
CA ASP A 34 0.68 23.97 -22.52
C ASP A 34 1.07 25.45 -22.39
N LYS A 35 2.32 25.78 -22.75
CA LYS A 35 2.81 27.15 -22.92
C LYS A 35 3.14 27.42 -24.38
N VAL A 36 2.51 28.49 -24.88
CA VAL A 36 2.75 29.19 -26.14
C VAL A 36 4.21 29.68 -26.21
N ALA A 37 4.79 29.61 -27.41
CA ALA A 37 6.20 29.87 -27.69
C ALA A 37 6.61 31.36 -27.61
N GLU A 38 7.78 31.62 -27.02
CA GLU A 38 8.54 32.88 -27.06
C GLU A 38 10.04 32.59 -27.33
N PRO A 39 10.82 33.54 -27.89
CA PRO A 39 12.04 33.25 -28.65
C PRO A 39 13.26 32.92 -27.78
N LYS A 40 14.07 31.99 -28.28
CA LYS A 40 15.28 31.44 -27.63
C LYS A 40 16.37 32.49 -27.35
N PRO A 41 16.98 32.50 -26.15
CA PRO A 41 18.27 33.16 -25.93
C PRO A 41 19.45 32.27 -26.39
N ALA A 42 20.53 32.93 -26.82
CA ALA A 42 21.68 32.34 -27.47
C ALA A 42 22.48 31.37 -26.57
N LYS A 43 23.05 30.33 -27.20
CA LYS A 43 23.94 29.34 -26.57
C LYS A 43 25.26 29.99 -26.11
N PRO A 44 25.83 29.59 -24.95
CA PRO A 44 27.14 30.07 -24.52
C PRO A 44 28.26 29.47 -25.38
N GLY A 45 29.13 30.34 -25.90
CA GLY A 45 30.22 29.99 -26.81
C GLY A 45 31.40 29.34 -26.07
N LYS A 46 31.99 28.31 -26.68
CA LYS A 46 33.29 27.76 -26.30
C LYS A 46 34.37 28.83 -26.49
N LEU A 47 35.28 28.95 -25.51
CA LEU A 47 36.49 29.78 -25.60
C LEU A 47 37.20 29.59 -26.95
N SER A 48 37.47 30.70 -27.62
CA SER A 48 38.11 30.77 -28.92
C SER A 48 39.55 30.24 -28.87
N ARG A 49 40.06 29.82 -30.04
CA ARG A 49 41.44 29.34 -30.19
C ARG A 49 42.48 30.40 -29.81
N LYS A 50 42.10 31.69 -29.83
CA LYS A 50 42.93 32.83 -29.44
C LYS A 50 43.04 32.94 -27.91
N GLU A 51 41.92 32.84 -27.20
CA GLU A 51 41.86 32.90 -25.73
C GLU A 51 42.60 31.72 -25.07
N ARG A 52 42.52 30.51 -25.65
CA ARG A 52 43.29 29.35 -25.18
C ARG A 52 44.79 29.53 -25.35
N LYS A 53 45.22 30.18 -26.44
CA LYS A 53 46.63 30.44 -26.75
C LYS A 53 47.19 31.56 -25.87
N GLU A 54 46.36 32.51 -25.47
CA GLU A 54 46.69 33.60 -24.55
C GLU A 54 46.79 33.11 -23.08
N LEU A 55 45.92 32.19 -22.67
CA LEU A 55 46.01 31.51 -21.38
C LEU A 55 47.27 30.62 -21.28
N ALA A 56 47.59 29.85 -22.33
CA ALA A 56 48.80 29.03 -22.36
C ALA A 56 50.08 29.88 -22.29
N LYS A 57 50.10 31.04 -22.95
CA LYS A 57 51.22 32.00 -22.91
C LYS A 57 51.34 32.71 -21.54
N ARG A 58 50.23 32.87 -20.81
CA ARG A 58 50.24 33.34 -19.42
C ARG A 58 50.77 32.28 -18.45
N ALA A 59 50.40 31.01 -18.65
CA ALA A 59 50.95 29.89 -17.87
C ALA A 59 52.47 29.70 -18.09
N GLU A 60 52.97 29.96 -19.32
CA GLU A 60 54.41 30.01 -19.62
C GLU A 60 55.13 31.18 -18.92
N LEU A 61 54.48 32.35 -18.78
CA LEU A 61 54.99 33.49 -18.03
C LEU A 61 54.93 33.29 -16.50
N GLU A 62 53.95 32.51 -16.01
CA GLU A 62 53.84 32.09 -14.61
C GLU A 62 54.96 31.10 -14.22
N ALA A 63 55.40 30.24 -15.14
CA ALA A 63 56.56 29.35 -14.95
C ALA A 63 57.89 30.11 -14.77
N VAL A 64 57.98 31.37 -15.20
CA VAL A 64 59.14 32.26 -15.03
C VAL A 64 59.08 33.06 -13.70
N SER A 65 57.96 33.00 -12.97
CA SER A 65 57.69 33.88 -11.82
C SER A 65 57.97 33.28 -10.43
N GLN A 66 58.82 32.25 -10.33
CA GLN A 66 59.48 32.00 -9.05
C GLN A 66 60.31 33.24 -8.69
N GLN A 67 59.87 33.95 -7.63
CA GLN A 67 60.52 35.09 -6.97
C GLN A 67 60.28 36.50 -7.55
N ARG A 68 59.03 36.93 -7.76
CA ARG A 68 58.70 38.37 -7.73
C ARG A 68 57.92 38.70 -6.45
N GLN A 69 58.42 39.61 -5.62
CA GLN A 69 57.64 40.14 -4.50
C GLN A 69 56.44 40.91 -5.06
N LEU A 70 55.23 40.46 -4.71
CA LEU A 70 53.96 41.09 -5.08
C LEU A 70 53.90 42.53 -4.59
N SER A 71 53.53 43.47 -5.48
CA SER A 71 53.29 44.85 -5.08
C SER A 71 52.03 44.95 -4.21
N GLU A 72 52.00 45.91 -3.29
CA GLU A 72 50.84 46.11 -2.39
C GLU A 72 49.55 46.41 -3.18
N ARG A 73 49.69 47.10 -4.31
CA ARG A 73 48.58 47.36 -5.24
C ARG A 73 48.02 46.05 -5.82
N ASP A 74 48.89 45.13 -6.24
CA ASP A 74 48.45 43.85 -6.83
C ASP A 74 47.79 42.94 -5.79
N LYS A 75 48.27 42.97 -4.54
CA LYS A 75 47.62 42.26 -3.42
C LYS A 75 46.20 42.80 -3.17
N ASN A 76 46.04 44.11 -3.04
CA ASN A 76 44.75 44.74 -2.77
C ASN A 76 43.75 44.51 -3.93
N MET A 77 44.24 44.58 -5.18
CA MET A 77 43.39 44.28 -6.34
C MET A 77 43.01 42.80 -6.40
N SER A 78 43.95 41.88 -6.09
CA SER A 78 43.67 40.44 -6.02
C SER A 78 42.61 40.14 -4.95
N GLU A 79 42.73 40.72 -3.77
CA GLU A 79 41.76 40.56 -2.68
C GLU A 79 40.38 41.11 -3.04
N SER A 80 40.31 42.28 -3.66
CA SER A 80 39.05 42.84 -4.17
C SER A 80 38.36 41.91 -5.17
N PHE A 81 39.09 41.37 -6.15
CA PHE A 81 38.53 40.40 -7.09
C PHE A 81 38.13 39.08 -6.43
N PHE A 82 38.85 38.65 -5.40
CA PHE A 82 38.50 37.46 -4.64
C PHE A 82 37.17 37.63 -3.88
N VAL A 83 36.98 38.77 -3.20
CA VAL A 83 35.72 39.09 -2.49
C VAL A 83 34.55 39.17 -3.48
N ASP A 84 34.72 39.83 -4.62
CA ASP A 84 33.73 39.86 -5.70
C ASP A 84 33.38 38.44 -6.18
N GLY A 85 34.40 37.61 -6.37
CA GLY A 85 34.24 36.21 -6.78
C GLY A 85 33.42 35.41 -5.77
N VAL A 86 33.78 35.47 -4.50
CA VAL A 86 33.04 34.79 -3.41
C VAL A 86 31.58 35.26 -3.35
N LYS A 87 31.33 36.56 -3.51
CA LYS A 87 29.96 37.10 -3.59
C LYS A 87 29.14 36.44 -4.70
N PHE A 88 29.70 36.27 -5.89
CA PHE A 88 29.00 35.62 -6.99
C PHE A 88 28.82 34.11 -6.78
N VAL A 89 29.72 33.43 -6.06
CA VAL A 89 29.51 32.03 -5.64
C VAL A 89 28.27 31.92 -4.75
N LEU A 90 28.10 32.85 -3.78
CA LEU A 90 26.92 32.88 -2.90
C LEU A 90 25.62 33.20 -3.64
N LEU A 91 25.70 33.90 -4.78
CA LEU A 91 24.57 34.19 -5.66
C LEU A 91 24.33 33.08 -6.70
N GLU A 92 25.10 31.98 -6.64
CA GLU A 92 25.09 30.87 -7.59
C GLU A 92 25.38 31.27 -9.05
N ASP A 93 25.95 32.48 -9.26
CA ASP A 93 26.40 32.94 -10.58
C ASP A 93 27.85 32.47 -10.82
N TYR A 94 27.98 31.16 -11.06
CA TYR A 94 29.29 30.50 -11.17
C TYR A 94 30.16 31.06 -12.31
N ASN A 95 29.56 31.56 -13.39
CA ASN A 95 30.30 32.15 -14.51
C ASN A 95 30.96 33.47 -14.11
N LYS A 96 30.20 34.39 -13.48
CA LYS A 96 30.78 35.64 -12.98
C LYS A 96 31.74 35.40 -11.82
N ALA A 97 31.45 34.42 -10.97
CA ALA A 97 32.36 34.01 -9.91
C ALA A 97 33.72 33.60 -10.49
N LEU A 98 33.75 32.69 -11.47
CA LEU A 98 35.00 32.24 -12.10
C LEU A 98 35.74 33.39 -12.81
N GLU A 99 35.04 34.30 -13.48
CA GLU A 99 35.67 35.48 -14.10
C GLU A 99 36.45 36.31 -13.07
N ARG A 100 35.82 36.58 -11.91
CA ARG A 100 36.42 37.38 -10.84
C ARG A 100 37.55 36.63 -10.14
N LEU A 101 37.33 35.35 -9.81
CA LEU A 101 38.33 34.52 -9.15
C LEU A 101 39.57 34.30 -10.02
N LEU A 102 39.42 34.13 -11.35
CA LEU A 102 40.57 34.00 -12.26
C LEU A 102 41.35 35.32 -12.41
N LYS A 103 40.70 36.48 -12.30
CA LYS A 103 41.39 37.78 -12.21
C LYS A 103 42.18 37.89 -10.91
N ALA A 104 41.61 37.43 -9.78
CA ALA A 104 42.31 37.37 -8.51
C ALA A 104 43.54 36.46 -8.58
N TYR A 105 43.39 35.27 -9.20
CA TYR A 105 44.46 34.29 -9.39
C TYR A 105 45.59 34.81 -10.28
N ALA A 106 45.27 35.49 -11.39
CA ALA A 106 46.28 36.06 -12.29
C ALA A 106 47.16 37.13 -11.62
N LEU A 107 46.66 37.78 -10.56
CA LEU A 107 47.41 38.74 -9.76
C LEU A 107 48.21 38.06 -8.65
N ASN A 108 47.66 37.02 -8.01
CA ASN A 108 48.28 36.32 -6.88
C ASN A 108 48.09 34.79 -6.98
N PRO A 109 48.84 34.11 -7.86
CA PRO A 109 48.67 32.67 -8.12
C PRO A 109 49.16 31.79 -6.96
N THR A 110 49.92 32.36 -6.02
CA THR A 110 50.46 31.66 -4.84
C THR A 110 49.50 31.66 -3.64
N ASN A 111 48.33 32.31 -3.73
CA ASN A 111 47.34 32.30 -2.67
C ASN A 111 46.45 31.04 -2.76
N ALA A 112 46.62 30.14 -1.79
CA ALA A 112 45.89 28.88 -1.72
C ALA A 112 44.36 29.07 -1.64
N ALA A 113 43.87 30.11 -0.97
CA ALA A 113 42.43 30.37 -0.81
C ALA A 113 41.74 30.71 -2.14
N ILE A 114 42.46 31.40 -3.04
CA ILE A 114 41.97 31.70 -4.39
C ILE A 114 41.83 30.40 -5.18
N SER A 115 42.86 29.56 -5.19
CA SER A 115 42.84 28.24 -5.84
C SER A 115 41.73 27.36 -5.29
N TYR A 116 41.54 27.32 -3.96
CA TYR A 116 40.44 26.59 -3.31
C TYR A 116 39.07 27.08 -3.79
N LYS A 117 38.83 28.39 -3.80
CA LYS A 117 37.53 28.95 -4.19
C LYS A 117 37.25 28.75 -5.69
N ILE A 118 38.27 28.80 -6.55
CA ILE A 118 38.14 28.43 -7.97
C ILE A 118 37.75 26.96 -8.10
N ALA A 119 38.40 26.08 -7.35
CA ALA A 119 38.11 24.66 -7.38
C ALA A 119 36.67 24.35 -6.92
N GLU A 120 36.23 24.97 -5.82
CA GLU A 120 34.87 24.84 -5.29
C GLU A 120 33.84 25.33 -6.31
N THR A 121 34.08 26.48 -6.92
CA THR A 121 33.18 27.04 -7.95
C THR A 121 33.07 26.11 -9.16
N ASN A 122 34.19 25.53 -9.61
CA ASN A 122 34.19 24.57 -10.71
C ASN A 122 33.50 23.25 -10.34
N LEU A 123 33.60 22.80 -9.09
CA LEU A 123 32.85 21.64 -8.59
C LEU A 123 31.34 21.91 -8.68
N LEU A 124 30.88 23.05 -8.17
CA LEU A 124 29.48 23.46 -8.20
C LEU A 124 28.94 23.64 -9.63
N SER A 125 29.78 24.11 -10.55
CA SER A 125 29.41 24.28 -11.97
C SER A 125 29.58 23.01 -12.83
N GLY A 126 30.00 21.88 -12.25
CA GLY A 126 30.20 20.60 -12.94
C GLY A 126 31.49 20.47 -13.76
N ASN A 127 32.41 21.44 -13.67
CA ASN A 127 33.70 21.45 -14.37
C ASN A 127 34.77 20.67 -13.59
N LEU A 128 34.57 19.36 -13.44
CA LEU A 128 35.34 18.52 -12.52
C LEU A 128 36.85 18.48 -12.80
N LYS A 129 37.29 18.59 -14.06
CA LYS A 129 38.72 18.57 -14.43
C LYS A 129 39.47 19.78 -13.90
N ASP A 130 38.91 20.98 -14.10
CA ASP A 130 39.52 22.22 -13.62
C ASP A 130 39.43 22.30 -12.10
N ALA A 131 38.32 21.82 -11.51
CA ALA A 131 38.18 21.67 -10.07
C ALA A 131 39.34 20.87 -9.46
N THR A 132 39.69 19.71 -10.04
CA THR A 132 40.81 18.88 -9.55
C THR A 132 42.15 19.64 -9.59
N ASN A 133 42.47 20.30 -10.71
CA ASN A 133 43.76 20.99 -10.87
C ASN A 133 43.93 22.11 -9.83
N PHE A 134 42.91 22.93 -9.63
CA PHE A 134 42.95 24.02 -8.66
C PHE A 134 42.90 23.53 -7.21
N ALA A 135 42.18 22.45 -6.91
CA ALA A 135 42.18 21.85 -5.58
C ALA A 135 43.57 21.25 -5.22
N GLN A 136 44.24 20.58 -6.16
CA GLN A 136 45.62 20.11 -5.99
C GLN A 136 46.58 21.29 -5.75
N ALA A 137 46.41 22.39 -6.49
CA ALA A 137 47.22 23.59 -6.29
C ALA A 137 47.00 24.19 -4.88
N ALA A 138 45.76 24.25 -4.40
CA ALA A 138 45.45 24.74 -3.06
C ALA A 138 46.14 23.90 -1.97
N VAL A 139 46.05 22.57 -2.06
CA VAL A 139 46.73 21.64 -1.13
C VAL A 139 48.25 21.82 -1.19
N LYS A 140 48.84 21.97 -2.38
CA LYS A 140 50.29 22.16 -2.54
C LYS A 140 50.78 23.49 -1.95
N LEU A 141 50.00 24.56 -2.08
CA LEU A 141 50.35 25.90 -1.61
C LEU A 141 50.24 26.03 -0.08
N ASP A 142 49.29 25.33 0.53
CA ASP A 142 49.08 25.31 1.98
C ASP A 142 48.66 23.91 2.46
N PRO A 143 49.65 23.02 2.71
CA PRO A 143 49.39 21.63 3.09
C PRO A 143 48.90 21.46 4.53
N LYS A 144 48.74 22.55 5.31
CA LYS A 144 48.25 22.49 6.69
C LYS A 144 46.74 22.73 6.81
N ASN A 145 46.07 23.05 5.71
CA ASN A 145 44.65 23.40 5.71
C ASN A 145 43.78 22.21 5.31
N SER A 146 43.03 21.67 6.27
CA SER A 146 42.17 20.49 6.08
C SER A 146 41.07 20.68 5.03
N TYR A 147 40.50 21.89 4.90
CA TYR A 147 39.43 22.17 3.95
C TYR A 147 39.86 21.94 2.49
N TYR A 148 41.15 22.14 2.18
CA TYR A 148 41.67 21.96 0.83
C TYR A 148 41.75 20.49 0.44
N TYR A 149 42.19 19.64 1.38
CA TYR A 149 42.17 18.19 1.20
C TYR A 149 40.74 17.66 1.10
N LEU A 150 39.81 18.16 1.92
CA LEU A 150 38.41 17.75 1.88
C LEU A 150 37.76 18.03 0.53
N LEU A 151 37.94 19.24 0.01
CA LEU A 151 37.43 19.59 -1.31
C LEU A 151 38.05 18.71 -2.40
N LEU A 152 39.37 18.47 -2.34
CA LEU A 152 40.05 17.61 -3.30
C LEU A 152 39.52 16.16 -3.24
N ALA A 153 39.32 15.62 -2.04
CA ALA A 153 38.77 14.28 -1.84
C ALA A 153 37.31 14.19 -2.33
N GLN A 154 36.49 15.21 -2.08
CA GLN A 154 35.12 15.32 -2.58
C GLN A 154 35.08 15.36 -4.11
N ILE A 155 35.95 16.15 -4.73
CA ILE A 155 36.09 16.21 -6.18
C ILE A 155 36.44 14.83 -6.74
N TYR A 156 37.41 14.12 -6.15
CA TYR A 156 37.75 12.76 -6.57
C TYR A 156 36.59 11.78 -6.38
N ALA A 157 35.88 11.84 -5.25
CA ALA A 157 34.71 11.00 -5.00
C ALA A 157 33.57 11.27 -6.02
N SER A 158 33.31 12.54 -6.37
CA SER A 158 32.32 12.91 -7.39
C SER A 158 32.66 12.37 -8.78
N GLN A 159 33.95 12.19 -9.07
CA GLN A 159 34.45 11.57 -10.29
C GLN A 159 34.52 10.04 -10.20
N LYS A 160 34.06 9.43 -9.10
CA LYS A 160 34.20 8.00 -8.78
C LYS A 160 35.65 7.52 -8.72
N GLN A 161 36.61 8.43 -8.54
CA GLN A 161 38.04 8.15 -8.40
C GLN A 161 38.40 7.87 -6.94
N TYR A 162 37.80 6.82 -6.37
CA TYR A 162 37.92 6.50 -4.95
C TYR A 162 39.36 6.20 -4.49
N ASP A 163 40.22 5.66 -5.37
CA ASP A 163 41.64 5.43 -5.04
C ASP A 163 42.43 6.72 -4.84
N GLN A 164 42.04 7.79 -5.52
CA GLN A 164 42.67 9.10 -5.32
C GLN A 164 42.09 9.78 -4.08
N ALA A 165 40.77 9.68 -3.87
CA ALA A 165 40.13 10.20 -2.67
C ALA A 165 40.72 9.60 -1.38
N THR A 166 40.94 8.28 -1.33
CA THR A 166 41.55 7.60 -0.18
C THR A 166 42.99 8.05 0.06
N LYS A 167 43.80 8.24 -0.99
CA LYS A 167 45.15 8.81 -0.87
C LYS A 167 45.14 10.22 -0.29
N VAL A 168 44.20 11.07 -0.73
CA VAL A 168 44.07 12.45 -0.23
C VAL A 168 43.66 12.45 1.24
N TYR A 169 42.72 11.61 1.66
CA TYR A 169 42.37 11.46 3.08
C TYR A 169 43.54 10.91 3.91
N ALA A 170 44.28 9.93 3.40
CA ALA A 170 45.46 9.40 4.09
C ALA A 170 46.54 10.48 4.28
N GLN A 171 46.78 11.32 3.27
CA GLN A 171 47.68 12.47 3.37
C GLN A 171 47.17 13.52 4.34
N LEU A 172 45.87 13.86 4.28
CA LEU A 172 45.24 14.78 5.24
C LEU A 172 45.50 14.35 6.68
N ILE A 173 45.27 13.07 6.97
CA ILE A 173 45.42 12.50 8.32
C ILE A 173 46.90 12.47 8.78
N GLN A 174 47.85 12.42 7.83
CA GLN A 174 49.28 12.40 8.11
C GLN A 174 49.87 13.80 8.26
N ASP A 175 49.48 14.74 7.40
CA ASP A 175 50.15 16.03 7.20
C ASP A 175 49.54 17.14 8.07
N VAL A 176 48.25 17.03 8.40
CA VAL A 176 47.50 18.08 9.13
C VAL A 176 47.31 17.65 10.59
N PRO A 177 47.79 18.43 11.57
CA PRO A 177 47.50 18.17 12.98
C PRO A 177 45.99 18.11 13.28
N ASP A 178 45.62 17.32 14.29
CA ASP A 178 44.25 17.14 14.76
C ASP A 178 43.24 16.60 13.73
N SER A 179 43.68 16.16 12.55
CA SER A 179 42.81 15.67 11.47
C SER A 179 42.37 14.20 11.61
N GLY A 180 42.69 13.54 12.73
CA GLY A 180 42.39 12.12 12.95
C GLY A 180 40.91 11.77 12.88
N TYR A 181 40.00 12.73 13.08
CA TYR A 181 38.56 12.50 12.97
C TYR A 181 38.12 12.17 11.54
N TYR A 182 38.95 12.40 10.52
CA TYR A 182 38.67 11.97 9.15
C TYR A 182 38.96 10.47 8.89
N LEU A 183 39.39 9.72 9.91
CA LEU A 183 39.51 8.26 9.82
C LEU A 183 38.18 7.60 9.44
N PHE A 184 37.03 8.14 9.88
CA PHE A 184 35.71 7.62 9.51
C PHE A 184 35.44 7.78 8.01
N ASN A 185 35.72 8.95 7.45
CA ASN A 185 35.56 9.20 6.00
C ASN A 185 36.48 8.30 5.18
N LEU A 186 37.71 8.07 5.64
CA LEU A 186 38.64 7.16 4.98
C LEU A 186 38.14 5.71 5.03
N ALA A 187 37.65 5.24 6.18
CA ALA A 187 37.08 3.91 6.32
C ALA A 187 35.85 3.73 5.40
N ASP A 188 34.96 4.71 5.33
CA ASP A 188 33.78 4.67 4.47
C ASP A 188 34.14 4.61 2.98
N LEU A 189 35.18 5.32 2.56
CA LEU A 189 35.70 5.19 1.20
C LEU A 189 36.26 3.80 0.94
N TYR A 190 37.02 3.22 1.86
CA TYR A 190 37.48 1.83 1.71
C TYR A 190 36.32 0.84 1.63
N LEU A 191 35.26 1.05 2.40
CA LEU A 191 34.04 0.23 2.33
C LEU A 191 33.33 0.36 0.99
N ALA A 192 33.20 1.58 0.46
CA ALA A 192 32.62 1.83 -0.86
C ALA A 192 33.44 1.16 -1.99
N GLN A 193 34.75 0.98 -1.79
CA GLN A 193 35.63 0.26 -2.71
C GLN A 193 35.63 -1.27 -2.52
N GLY A 194 34.99 -1.79 -1.46
CA GLY A 194 35.08 -3.20 -1.08
C GLY A 194 36.43 -3.61 -0.46
N LYS A 195 37.27 -2.64 -0.08
CA LYS A 195 38.57 -2.85 0.57
C LYS A 195 38.38 -3.06 2.08
N LEU A 196 37.81 -4.21 2.42
CA LEU A 196 37.39 -4.54 3.78
C LEU A 196 38.55 -4.57 4.80
N PRO A 197 39.74 -5.15 4.50
CA PRO A 197 40.88 -5.13 5.43
C PRO A 197 41.35 -3.71 5.76
N GLU A 198 41.48 -2.84 4.76
CA GLU A 198 41.92 -1.46 4.94
C GLU A 198 40.90 -0.63 5.73
N ALA A 199 39.61 -0.86 5.51
CA ALA A 199 38.55 -0.27 6.32
C ALA A 199 38.67 -0.69 7.80
N LEU A 200 38.88 -1.98 8.09
CA LEU A 200 39.06 -2.48 9.46
C LEU A 200 40.28 -1.85 10.13
N THR A 201 41.44 -1.86 9.48
CA THR A 201 42.66 -1.24 10.04
C THR A 201 42.47 0.26 10.29
N THR A 202 41.72 0.94 9.43
CA THR A 202 41.41 2.37 9.62
C THR A 202 40.49 2.60 10.82
N LEU A 203 39.48 1.75 10.99
CA LEU A 203 38.56 1.79 12.13
C LEU A 203 39.25 1.44 13.45
N GLU A 204 40.14 0.44 13.47
CA GLU A 204 40.98 0.11 14.63
C GLU A 204 41.88 1.30 15.03
N ARG A 205 42.38 2.04 14.04
CA ARG A 205 43.16 3.25 14.29
C ARG A 205 42.31 4.37 14.89
N ALA A 206 41.06 4.50 14.44
CA ALA A 206 40.10 5.45 15.01
C ALA A 206 39.75 5.10 16.46
N GLU A 207 39.47 3.82 16.73
CA GLU A 207 39.18 3.30 18.07
C GLU A 207 40.35 3.53 19.04
N LYS A 208 41.59 3.32 18.59
CA LYS A 208 42.78 3.60 19.40
C LYS A 208 42.94 5.09 19.74
N GLN A 209 42.50 5.98 18.87
CA GLN A 209 42.64 7.43 19.04
C GLN A 209 41.51 8.03 19.88
N PHE A 210 40.27 7.59 19.67
CA PHE A 210 39.06 8.20 20.25
C PHE A 210 38.40 7.35 21.34
N GLY A 211 38.87 6.12 21.55
CA GLY A 211 38.25 5.15 22.44
C GLY A 211 37.18 4.30 21.74
N ALA A 212 36.51 3.46 22.51
CA ALA A 212 35.40 2.65 22.02
C ALA A 212 34.24 3.57 21.62
N LEU A 213 33.85 3.51 20.35
CA LEU A 213 32.77 4.30 19.78
C LEU A 213 31.77 3.37 19.11
N ASP A 214 30.49 3.58 19.40
CA ASP A 214 29.41 2.71 18.92
C ASP A 214 29.39 2.61 17.38
N GLU A 215 29.61 3.75 16.70
CA GLU A 215 29.70 3.80 15.24
C GLU A 215 30.83 2.92 14.69
N VAL A 216 31.97 2.86 15.38
CA VAL A 216 33.11 2.03 14.97
C VAL A 216 32.76 0.55 15.11
N SER A 217 32.21 0.15 16.25
CA SER A 217 31.79 -1.24 16.48
C SER A 217 30.76 -1.67 15.44
N PHE A 218 29.72 -0.86 15.16
CA PHE A 218 28.72 -1.19 14.14
C PHE A 218 29.31 -1.33 12.74
N LYS A 219 30.24 -0.45 12.33
CA LYS A 219 30.92 -0.58 11.04
C LYS A 219 31.79 -1.84 10.99
N LYS A 220 32.55 -2.15 12.05
CA LYS A 220 33.34 -3.39 12.15
C LYS A 220 32.46 -4.63 12.07
N GLN A 221 31.30 -4.64 12.74
CA GLN A 221 30.29 -5.69 12.63
C GLN A 221 29.84 -5.90 11.19
N GLN A 222 29.45 -4.84 10.49
CA GLN A 222 29.02 -4.93 9.09
C GLN A 222 30.14 -5.48 8.19
N ILE A 223 31.39 -5.10 8.44
CA ILE A 223 32.54 -5.63 7.70
C ILE A 223 32.70 -7.13 7.96
N TYR A 224 32.69 -7.55 9.22
CA TYR A 224 32.84 -8.95 9.59
C TYR A 224 31.70 -9.82 9.04
N LEU A 225 30.46 -9.31 9.04
CA LEU A 225 29.33 -10.00 8.39
C LEU A 225 29.53 -10.13 6.87
N LYS A 226 30.01 -9.09 6.18
CA LYS A 226 30.37 -9.16 4.74
C LYS A 226 31.50 -10.15 4.45
N GLN A 227 32.37 -10.40 5.43
CA GLN A 227 33.43 -11.40 5.37
C GLN A 227 32.97 -12.80 5.79
N ASN A 228 31.68 -13.01 6.09
CA ASN A 228 31.13 -14.23 6.70
C ASN A 228 31.82 -14.61 8.03
N ASN A 229 32.41 -13.63 8.73
CA ASN A 229 33.06 -13.82 10.03
C ASN A 229 32.11 -13.42 11.16
N LEU A 230 31.07 -14.23 11.37
CA LEU A 230 30.04 -13.96 12.36
C LEU A 230 30.62 -13.84 13.78
N ASP A 231 31.58 -14.67 14.15
CA ASP A 231 32.15 -14.67 15.51
C ASP A 231 32.80 -13.33 15.86
N LYS A 232 33.55 -12.73 14.93
CA LYS A 232 34.12 -11.38 15.15
C LYS A 232 33.05 -10.29 15.18
N ALA A 233 32.02 -10.39 14.35
CA ALA A 233 30.89 -9.45 14.41
C ALA A 233 30.19 -9.51 15.78
N LEU A 234 29.98 -10.72 16.32
CA LEU A 234 29.38 -10.89 17.63
C LEU A 234 30.27 -10.35 18.75
N GLN A 235 31.60 -10.55 18.67
CA GLN A 235 32.56 -10.01 19.64
C GLN A 235 32.52 -8.48 19.72
N GLU A 236 32.41 -7.78 18.59
CA GLU A 236 32.28 -6.30 18.59
C GLU A 236 31.03 -5.84 19.35
N GLY A 237 29.92 -6.55 19.22
CA GLY A 237 28.68 -6.21 19.94
C GLY A 237 28.74 -6.57 21.42
N GLU A 238 29.40 -7.67 21.78
CA GLU A 238 29.66 -8.01 23.19
C GLU A 238 30.56 -6.97 23.87
N ALA A 239 31.60 -6.50 23.17
CA ALA A 239 32.46 -5.41 23.66
C ALA A 239 31.66 -4.12 23.87
N LEU A 240 30.75 -3.81 22.95
CA LEU A 240 29.88 -2.63 23.03
C LEU A 240 28.93 -2.69 24.23
N ILE A 241 28.29 -3.84 24.46
CA ILE A 241 27.42 -4.08 25.63
C ILE A 241 28.24 -4.00 26.93
N LYS A 242 29.47 -4.53 26.94
CA LYS A 242 30.34 -4.50 28.13
C LYS A 242 30.78 -3.08 28.48
N ALA A 243 31.06 -2.26 27.47
CA ALA A 243 31.43 -0.85 27.65
C ALA A 243 30.23 0.00 28.10
N ASN A 244 29.03 -0.32 27.62
CA ASN A 244 27.81 0.44 27.87
C ASN A 244 26.66 -0.47 28.35
N PRO A 245 26.75 -1.05 29.57
CA PRO A 245 25.80 -2.06 30.04
C PRO A 245 24.36 -1.54 30.23
N ASP A 246 24.20 -0.24 30.40
CA ASP A 246 22.90 0.43 30.59
C ASP A 246 22.20 0.76 29.26
N GLU A 247 22.92 0.69 28.13
CA GLU A 247 22.36 1.00 26.82
C GLU A 247 21.68 -0.23 26.20
N ILE A 248 20.41 -0.40 26.54
CA ILE A 248 19.57 -1.54 26.14
C ILE A 248 19.56 -1.74 24.61
N ARG A 249 19.67 -0.66 23.82
CA ARG A 249 19.69 -0.75 22.35
C ARG A 249 20.79 -1.69 21.84
N TYR A 250 21.94 -1.74 22.50
CA TYR A 250 23.04 -2.63 22.11
C TYR A 250 22.73 -4.08 22.41
N VAL A 251 22.08 -4.33 23.54
CA VAL A 251 21.61 -5.67 23.92
C VAL A 251 20.58 -6.19 22.91
N LEU A 252 19.61 -5.35 22.54
CA LEU A 252 18.57 -5.70 21.55
C LEU A 252 19.16 -5.98 20.18
N ALA A 253 20.01 -5.08 19.66
CA ALA A 253 20.67 -5.26 18.36
C ALA A 253 21.51 -6.54 18.30
N GLN A 254 22.20 -6.87 19.39
CA GLN A 254 22.98 -8.10 19.48
C GLN A 254 22.07 -9.34 19.52
N ALA A 255 20.97 -9.31 20.27
CA ALA A 255 20.01 -10.41 20.32
C ALA A 255 19.37 -10.68 18.94
N GLU A 256 19.00 -9.63 18.21
CA GLU A 256 18.54 -9.72 16.81
C GLU A 256 19.61 -10.33 15.90
N MET A 257 20.87 -9.92 16.04
CA MET A 257 21.97 -10.46 15.25
C MET A 257 22.20 -11.96 15.52
N TYR A 258 22.13 -12.40 16.78
CA TYR A 258 22.17 -13.83 17.10
C TYR A 258 20.98 -14.57 16.45
N ALA A 259 19.77 -14.02 16.54
CA ALA A 259 18.56 -14.64 15.97
C ALA A 259 18.65 -14.77 14.44
N ALA A 260 19.04 -13.70 13.74
CA ALA A 260 19.21 -13.67 12.29
C ALA A 260 20.25 -14.66 11.77
N ASN A 261 21.21 -15.05 12.62
CA ASN A 261 22.27 -16.01 12.30
C ASN A 261 22.03 -17.39 12.94
N ASN A 262 20.78 -17.73 13.27
CA ASN A 262 20.36 -19.03 13.81
C ASN A 262 21.06 -19.45 15.12
N ARG A 263 21.60 -18.48 15.88
CA ARG A 263 22.19 -18.67 17.22
C ARG A 263 21.12 -18.47 18.29
N LEU A 264 20.07 -19.27 18.20
CA LEU A 264 18.83 -19.09 18.95
C LEU A 264 19.01 -19.11 20.48
N PRO A 265 19.83 -20.00 21.09
CA PRO A 265 20.05 -19.98 22.54
C PRO A 265 20.73 -18.69 23.03
N ASP A 266 21.68 -18.17 22.24
CA ASP A 266 22.38 -16.93 22.55
C ASP A 266 21.44 -15.72 22.42
N ALA A 267 20.60 -15.70 21.37
CA ALA A 267 19.59 -14.68 21.16
C ALA A 267 18.63 -14.58 22.36
N LEU A 268 18.11 -15.71 22.86
CA LEU A 268 17.25 -15.73 24.05
C LEU A 268 17.98 -15.24 25.29
N ARG A 269 19.22 -15.69 25.53
CA ARG A 269 20.01 -15.27 26.69
C ARG A 269 20.24 -13.75 26.70
N VAL A 270 20.56 -13.16 25.55
CA VAL A 270 20.82 -11.72 25.42
C VAL A 270 19.51 -10.92 25.47
N ALA A 271 18.43 -11.37 24.82
CA ALA A 271 17.12 -10.73 24.95
C ALA A 271 16.62 -10.75 26.42
N GLN A 272 16.85 -11.85 27.14
CA GLN A 272 16.54 -11.95 28.57
C GLN A 272 17.35 -10.96 29.41
N GLN A 273 18.56 -10.59 28.99
CA GLN A 273 19.34 -9.55 29.67
C GLN A 273 18.65 -8.19 29.56
N ALA A 274 18.12 -7.83 28.38
CA ALA A 274 17.35 -6.60 28.21
C ALA A 274 16.13 -6.55 29.16
N LEU A 275 15.43 -7.68 29.31
CA LEU A 275 14.28 -7.81 30.23
C LEU A 275 14.64 -7.73 31.73
N ARG A 276 15.92 -7.85 32.12
CA ARG A 276 16.32 -7.61 33.52
C ARG A 276 16.39 -6.12 33.85
N THR A 277 16.73 -5.30 32.85
CA THR A 277 16.80 -3.85 32.99
C THR A 277 15.43 -3.22 32.79
N ASP A 278 14.70 -3.68 31.76
CA ASP A 278 13.35 -3.22 31.43
C ASP A 278 12.44 -4.44 31.20
N PRO A 279 11.72 -4.91 32.24
CA PRO A 279 10.86 -6.09 32.17
C PRO A 279 9.72 -6.00 31.14
N ASP A 280 9.31 -4.79 30.76
CA ASP A 280 8.22 -4.54 29.82
C ASP A 280 8.74 -4.14 28.42
N ASN A 281 10.02 -4.38 28.15
CA ASN A 281 10.66 -4.00 26.89
C ASN A 281 10.04 -4.77 25.72
N ALA A 282 9.25 -4.07 24.91
CA ALA A 282 8.48 -4.72 23.85
C ALA A 282 9.36 -5.37 22.79
N GLN A 283 10.50 -4.74 22.45
CA GLN A 283 11.40 -5.26 21.42
C GLN A 283 12.09 -6.55 21.88
N ALA A 284 12.50 -6.64 23.14
CA ALA A 284 13.06 -7.88 23.70
C ALA A 284 12.04 -9.03 23.61
N HIS A 285 10.78 -8.77 23.96
CA HIS A 285 9.69 -9.75 23.80
C HIS A 285 9.44 -10.13 22.33
N MET A 286 9.49 -9.17 21.40
CA MET A 286 9.38 -9.46 19.95
C MET A 286 10.50 -10.38 19.46
N ILE A 287 11.74 -10.12 19.85
CA ILE A 287 12.90 -10.95 19.49
C ILE A 287 12.71 -12.37 20.06
N MET A 288 12.32 -12.49 21.32
CA MET A 288 12.07 -13.80 21.93
C MET A 288 10.93 -14.55 21.23
N ALA A 289 9.85 -13.86 20.85
CA ALA A 289 8.76 -14.45 20.08
C ALA A 289 9.24 -15.01 18.74
N ASP A 290 10.01 -14.23 17.99
CA ASP A 290 10.59 -14.65 16.72
C ASP A 290 11.54 -15.85 16.89
N VAL A 291 12.37 -15.86 17.93
CA VAL A 291 13.26 -16.98 18.23
C VAL A 291 12.47 -18.25 18.57
N TYR A 292 11.46 -18.17 19.44
CA TYR A 292 10.62 -19.33 19.75
C TYR A 292 9.84 -19.84 18.54
N ARG A 293 9.39 -18.95 17.66
CA ARG A 293 8.78 -19.32 16.37
C ARG A 293 9.74 -20.10 15.49
N GLN A 294 11.00 -19.67 15.37
CA GLN A 294 12.05 -20.38 14.61
C GLN A 294 12.37 -21.76 15.20
N GLN A 295 12.24 -21.93 16.52
CA GLN A 295 12.37 -23.23 17.20
C GLN A 295 11.13 -24.12 17.06
N GLY A 296 10.03 -23.63 16.49
CA GLY A 296 8.74 -24.33 16.46
C GLY A 296 7.98 -24.32 17.79
N ASN A 297 8.47 -23.62 18.81
CA ASN A 297 7.81 -23.48 20.11
C ASN A 297 6.72 -22.41 20.04
N THR A 298 5.58 -22.79 19.45
CA THR A 298 4.47 -21.87 19.18
C THR A 298 3.89 -21.28 20.48
N ALA A 299 3.77 -22.07 21.55
CA ALA A 299 3.18 -21.62 22.80
C ALA A 299 4.01 -20.49 23.47
N GLU A 300 5.33 -20.65 23.56
CA GLU A 300 6.17 -19.57 24.10
C GLU A 300 6.26 -18.38 23.13
N SER A 301 6.27 -18.62 21.82
CA SER A 301 6.19 -17.53 20.83
C SER A 301 4.94 -16.67 21.04
N GLU A 302 3.77 -17.30 21.22
CA GLU A 302 2.49 -16.61 21.45
C GLU A 302 2.47 -15.85 22.76
N LYS A 303 3.07 -16.41 23.81
CA LYS A 303 3.20 -15.71 25.10
C LYS A 303 4.05 -14.45 24.97
N GLN A 304 5.22 -14.55 24.33
CA GLN A 304 6.13 -13.42 24.19
C GLN A 304 5.54 -12.31 23.30
N ILE A 305 4.90 -12.65 22.17
CA ILE A 305 4.28 -11.63 21.31
C ILE A 305 3.11 -10.93 22.00
N LYS A 306 2.33 -11.62 22.86
CA LYS A 306 1.30 -10.98 23.68
C LYS A 306 1.91 -9.99 24.67
N LEU A 307 3.00 -10.36 25.36
CA LEU A 307 3.72 -9.44 26.26
C LEU A 307 4.25 -8.21 25.52
N ALA A 308 4.80 -8.38 24.32
CA ALA A 308 5.21 -7.26 23.47
C ALA A 308 4.03 -6.33 23.14
N PHE A 309 2.84 -6.90 22.88
CA PHE A 309 1.64 -6.13 22.55
C PHE A 309 1.02 -5.40 23.75
N GLU A 310 1.20 -5.92 24.97
CA GLU A 310 0.79 -5.23 26.21
C GLU A 310 1.57 -3.94 26.44
N SER A 311 2.85 -3.92 26.02
CA SER A 311 3.73 -2.78 26.24
C SER A 311 3.28 -1.56 25.40
N PRO A 312 3.14 -0.37 26.01
CA PRO A 312 2.97 0.89 25.28
C PRO A 312 4.20 1.29 24.46
N GLY A 313 5.37 0.72 24.78
CA GLY A 313 6.63 0.98 24.06
C GLY A 313 6.63 0.42 22.63
N LEU A 314 5.76 -0.55 22.33
CA LEU A 314 5.44 -0.92 20.96
C LEU A 314 4.32 -0.01 20.46
N ASP A 315 4.67 0.94 19.61
CA ASP A 315 3.69 1.87 19.05
C ASP A 315 2.66 1.14 18.15
N ILE A 316 1.57 1.86 17.86
CA ILE A 316 0.46 1.34 17.08
C ILE A 316 0.88 0.90 15.66
N ASP A 317 1.81 1.61 15.01
CA ASP A 317 2.21 1.31 13.64
C ASP A 317 3.01 0.01 13.57
N ASN A 318 3.83 -0.26 14.58
CA ASN A 318 4.53 -1.53 14.72
C ASN A 318 3.57 -2.69 15.08
N LYS A 319 2.58 -2.48 15.96
CA LYS A 319 1.53 -3.50 16.23
C LYS A 319 0.72 -3.83 14.99
N VAL A 320 0.30 -2.80 14.24
CA VAL A 320 -0.43 -2.97 12.97
C VAL A 320 0.41 -3.72 11.96
N ARG A 321 1.71 -3.40 11.82
CA ARG A 321 2.62 -4.14 10.91
C ARG A 321 2.63 -5.64 11.22
N VAL A 322 2.74 -6.00 12.49
CA VAL A 322 2.72 -7.40 12.92
C VAL A 322 1.36 -8.06 12.64
N LEU A 323 0.25 -7.39 12.96
CA LEU A 323 -1.10 -7.90 12.68
C LEU A 323 -1.38 -8.07 11.19
N VAL A 324 -0.79 -7.24 10.33
CA VAL A 324 -0.89 -7.40 8.87
C VAL A 324 -0.27 -8.73 8.41
N ASP A 325 0.80 -9.20 9.05
CA ASP A 325 1.40 -10.49 8.72
C ASP A 325 0.54 -11.68 9.21
N TYR A 326 -0.24 -11.50 10.28
CA TYR A 326 -1.29 -12.46 10.66
C TYR A 326 -2.43 -12.44 9.63
N ILE A 327 -2.91 -11.25 9.24
CA ILE A 327 -3.99 -11.08 8.25
C ILE A 327 -3.69 -11.80 6.94
N LYS A 328 -2.46 -11.70 6.42
CA LYS A 328 -2.04 -12.40 5.18
C LYS A 328 -2.19 -13.93 5.27
N GLN A 329 -2.20 -14.49 6.48
CA GLN A 329 -2.31 -15.91 6.72
C GLN A 329 -3.73 -16.32 7.13
N LEU A 330 -4.67 -15.39 7.27
CA LEU A 330 -6.07 -15.70 7.57
C LEU A 330 -6.87 -16.00 6.28
N PRO A 331 -7.87 -16.90 6.33
CA PRO A 331 -8.26 -17.71 7.48
C PRO A 331 -7.29 -18.89 7.71
N ASN A 332 -6.74 -18.99 8.92
CA ASN A 332 -5.92 -20.12 9.35
C ASN A 332 -6.32 -20.49 10.79
N PRO A 333 -6.96 -21.65 11.01
CA PRO A 333 -7.46 -22.05 12.33
C PRO A 333 -6.40 -22.09 13.43
N LYS A 334 -5.11 -22.28 13.07
CA LYS A 334 -4.01 -22.30 14.05
C LYS A 334 -3.63 -20.90 14.55
N LEU A 335 -3.88 -19.87 13.76
CA LEU A 335 -3.48 -18.49 14.05
C LEU A 335 -4.66 -17.59 14.43
N GLU A 336 -5.88 -18.03 14.14
CA GLU A 336 -7.11 -17.25 14.34
C GLU A 336 -7.23 -16.71 15.77
N GLN A 337 -7.13 -17.57 16.79
CA GLN A 337 -7.28 -17.13 18.17
C GLN A 337 -6.18 -16.15 18.58
N THR A 338 -4.94 -16.40 18.16
CA THR A 338 -3.80 -15.52 18.44
C THR A 338 -3.97 -14.16 17.77
N ALA A 339 -4.42 -14.11 16.52
CA ALA A 339 -4.71 -12.84 15.82
C ALA A 339 -5.82 -12.05 16.53
N LEU A 340 -6.88 -12.72 16.98
CA LEU A 340 -7.98 -12.11 17.73
C LEU A 340 -7.52 -11.56 19.09
N ASP A 341 -6.69 -12.32 19.81
CA ASP A 341 -6.14 -11.89 21.10
C ASP A 341 -5.25 -10.65 20.93
N LEU A 342 -4.35 -10.66 19.94
CA LEU A 342 -3.47 -9.53 19.65
C LEU A 342 -4.25 -8.29 19.19
N ALA A 343 -5.30 -8.47 18.39
CA ALA A 343 -6.22 -7.39 18.03
C ALA A 343 -6.92 -6.81 19.28
N ALA A 344 -7.41 -7.66 20.18
CA ALA A 344 -8.05 -7.22 21.42
C ALA A 344 -7.08 -6.46 22.35
N ILE A 345 -5.84 -6.95 22.51
CA ILE A 345 -4.79 -6.24 23.26
C ILE A 345 -4.50 -4.88 22.61
N THR A 346 -4.37 -4.83 21.28
CA THR A 346 -4.11 -3.59 20.53
C THR A 346 -5.19 -2.55 20.78
N VAL A 347 -6.46 -2.93 20.72
CA VAL A 347 -7.60 -2.04 21.03
C VAL A 347 -7.56 -1.57 22.48
N ARG A 348 -7.26 -2.47 23.44
CA ARG A 348 -7.20 -2.11 24.87
C ARG A 348 -6.05 -1.14 25.18
N VAL A 349 -4.88 -1.33 24.58
CA VAL A 349 -3.70 -0.47 24.81
C VAL A 349 -3.80 0.85 24.03
N HIS A 350 -4.47 0.86 22.88
CA HIS A 350 -4.66 2.04 22.04
C HIS A 350 -6.14 2.40 21.81
N PRO A 351 -6.94 2.64 22.88
CA PRO A 351 -8.40 2.78 22.77
C PRO A 351 -8.85 4.10 22.11
N LYS A 352 -7.91 5.03 21.86
CA LYS A 352 -8.17 6.31 21.19
C LYS A 352 -7.64 6.34 19.76
N ASP A 353 -7.04 5.25 19.28
CA ASP A 353 -6.46 5.19 17.94
C ASP A 353 -7.38 4.41 17.00
N ALA A 354 -7.82 5.06 15.92
CA ALA A 354 -8.69 4.45 14.93
C ALA A 354 -8.05 3.22 14.25
N LYS A 355 -6.71 3.18 14.11
CA LYS A 355 -5.99 2.06 13.49
C LYS A 355 -6.17 0.77 14.28
N ALA A 356 -6.20 0.85 15.61
CA ALA A 356 -6.38 -0.29 16.50
C ALA A 356 -7.73 -1.01 16.24
N TYR A 357 -8.80 -0.23 16.12
CA TYR A 357 -10.12 -0.76 15.77
C TYR A 357 -10.20 -1.23 14.32
N SER A 358 -9.56 -0.51 13.38
CA SER A 358 -9.57 -0.88 11.96
C SER A 358 -8.98 -2.28 11.74
N VAL A 359 -7.77 -2.52 12.25
CA VAL A 359 -7.09 -3.82 12.10
C VAL A 359 -7.81 -4.95 12.85
N ALA A 360 -8.44 -4.64 13.98
CA ALA A 360 -9.27 -5.59 14.71
C ALA A 360 -10.54 -5.98 13.91
N GLY A 361 -11.18 -5.01 13.27
CA GLY A 361 -12.31 -5.25 12.36
C GLY A 361 -11.91 -6.11 11.16
N ASP A 362 -10.72 -5.88 10.58
CA ASP A 362 -10.20 -6.70 9.46
C ASP A 362 -10.05 -8.17 9.88
N ILE A 363 -9.42 -8.42 11.04
CA ILE A 363 -9.23 -9.77 11.58
C ILE A 363 -10.59 -10.43 11.89
N GLN A 364 -11.52 -9.69 12.50
CA GLN A 364 -12.88 -10.20 12.78
C GLN A 364 -13.64 -10.53 11.49
N THR A 365 -13.45 -9.76 10.42
CA THR A 365 -14.07 -10.02 9.11
C THR A 365 -13.53 -11.33 8.51
N LEU A 366 -12.21 -11.50 8.48
CA LEU A 366 -11.55 -12.69 7.92
C LEU A 366 -11.80 -13.97 8.73
N THR A 367 -12.17 -13.84 9.99
CA THR A 367 -12.55 -14.93 10.90
C THR A 367 -14.07 -15.14 10.99
N ASN A 368 -14.81 -14.57 10.03
CA ASN A 368 -16.27 -14.69 9.90
C ASN A 368 -17.09 -14.18 11.11
N ARG A 369 -16.51 -13.29 11.93
CA ARG A 369 -17.17 -12.60 13.05
C ARG A 369 -17.82 -11.29 12.59
N LYS A 370 -18.64 -11.36 11.55
CA LYS A 370 -19.16 -10.19 10.81
C LYS A 370 -19.83 -9.13 11.69
N LYS A 371 -20.68 -9.55 12.64
CA LYS A 371 -21.36 -8.61 13.54
C LYS A 371 -20.38 -7.85 14.44
N GLU A 372 -19.40 -8.57 15.02
CA GLU A 372 -18.34 -7.96 15.84
C GLU A 372 -17.49 -7.01 14.99
N ALA A 373 -17.09 -7.46 13.79
CA ALA A 373 -16.31 -6.66 12.83
C ALA A 373 -16.97 -5.31 12.53
N ARG A 374 -18.26 -5.32 12.17
CA ARG A 374 -19.02 -4.10 11.92
C ARG A 374 -19.02 -3.16 13.13
N ASP A 375 -19.31 -3.70 14.32
CA ASP A 375 -19.40 -2.88 15.53
C ASP A 375 -18.02 -2.29 15.90
N THR A 376 -16.94 -3.03 15.65
CA THR A 376 -15.54 -2.57 15.80
C THR A 376 -15.18 -1.48 14.77
N TYR A 377 -15.49 -1.67 13.49
CA TYR A 377 -15.26 -0.62 12.47
C TYR A 377 -16.05 0.65 12.77
N LEU A 378 -17.26 0.54 13.31
CA LEU A 378 -18.03 1.71 13.75
C LEU A 378 -17.34 2.45 14.91
N GLN A 379 -16.55 1.79 15.77
CA GLN A 379 -15.69 2.48 16.73
C GLN A 379 -14.51 3.17 16.04
N ALA A 380 -13.88 2.54 15.04
CA ALA A 380 -12.83 3.19 14.25
C ALA A 380 -13.35 4.49 13.61
N ILE A 381 -14.53 4.45 12.99
CA ILE A 381 -15.19 5.60 12.35
C ILE A 381 -15.50 6.72 13.35
N LYS A 382 -15.87 6.41 14.60
CA LYS A 382 -16.11 7.43 15.63
C LYS A 382 -14.84 8.23 15.95
N LEU A 383 -13.67 7.59 15.84
CA LEU A 383 -12.37 8.21 16.10
C LEU A 383 -11.82 8.92 14.86
N ASP A 384 -11.90 8.28 13.70
CA ASP A 384 -11.52 8.84 12.40
C ASP A 384 -12.49 8.35 11.31
N ASN A 385 -13.35 9.26 10.82
CA ASN A 385 -14.33 8.97 9.77
C ASN A 385 -13.82 9.28 8.36
N SER A 386 -12.56 9.71 8.20
CA SER A 386 -12.00 10.14 6.91
C SER A 386 -11.58 8.98 6.00
N ARG A 387 -11.65 7.74 6.49
CA ARG A 387 -11.22 6.53 5.77
C ARG A 387 -12.39 5.85 5.06
N TYR A 388 -12.48 6.07 3.75
CA TYR A 388 -13.48 5.43 2.88
C TYR A 388 -13.54 3.89 3.03
N GLN A 389 -12.39 3.23 3.08
CA GLN A 389 -12.29 1.77 3.12
C GLN A 389 -13.03 1.18 4.33
N ILE A 390 -13.01 1.87 5.48
CA ILE A 390 -13.70 1.41 6.70
C ILE A 390 -15.22 1.53 6.53
N TRP A 391 -15.70 2.63 5.94
CA TRP A 391 -17.12 2.79 5.61
C TRP A 391 -17.59 1.73 4.63
N GLN A 392 -16.77 1.41 3.62
CA GLN A 392 -17.08 0.35 2.66
C GLN A 392 -17.25 -1.00 3.35
N GLN A 393 -16.37 -1.36 4.30
CA GLN A 393 -16.51 -2.60 5.07
C GLN A 393 -17.78 -2.64 5.90
N VAL A 394 -18.14 -1.55 6.60
CA VAL A 394 -19.38 -1.48 7.39
C VAL A 394 -20.62 -1.71 6.53
N VAL A 395 -20.70 -1.01 5.40
CA VAL A 395 -21.85 -1.09 4.48
C VAL A 395 -21.95 -2.47 3.84
N LEU A 396 -20.82 -3.04 3.40
CA LEU A 396 -20.75 -4.42 2.90
C LEU A 396 -21.29 -5.40 3.96
N ILE A 397 -20.79 -5.33 5.19
CA ILE A 397 -21.18 -6.24 6.26
C ILE A 397 -22.67 -6.07 6.62
N ASP A 398 -23.21 -4.85 6.64
CA ASP A 398 -24.64 -4.66 6.89
C ASP A 398 -25.51 -5.30 5.80
N ALA A 399 -25.07 -5.24 4.54
CA ALA A 399 -25.74 -5.95 3.45
C ALA A 399 -25.64 -7.49 3.64
N GLU A 400 -24.47 -8.02 3.99
CA GLU A 400 -24.28 -9.47 4.21
C GLU A 400 -25.11 -10.00 5.39
N LEU A 401 -25.27 -9.19 6.44
CA LEU A 401 -26.07 -9.51 7.63
C LEU A 401 -27.57 -9.24 7.42
N ASN A 402 -27.99 -8.82 6.21
CA ASN A 402 -29.35 -8.41 5.87
C ASN A 402 -29.92 -7.34 6.83
N GLN A 403 -29.07 -6.45 7.35
CA GLN A 403 -29.44 -5.38 8.27
C GLN A 403 -29.87 -4.14 7.49
N THR A 404 -31.00 -4.20 6.80
CA THR A 404 -31.42 -3.18 5.83
C THR A 404 -31.48 -1.76 6.42
N ASP A 405 -31.93 -1.60 7.66
CA ASP A 405 -31.98 -0.28 8.32
C ASP A 405 -30.58 0.28 8.57
N SER A 406 -29.64 -0.55 9.03
CA SER A 406 -28.24 -0.14 9.23
C SER A 406 -27.56 0.12 7.88
N LEU A 407 -27.81 -0.72 6.87
CA LEU A 407 -27.29 -0.56 5.52
C LEU A 407 -27.62 0.82 4.94
N LEU A 408 -28.88 1.23 5.01
CA LEU A 408 -29.32 2.54 4.53
C LEU A 408 -28.68 3.67 5.35
N ARG A 409 -28.78 3.60 6.68
CA ARG A 409 -28.23 4.64 7.57
C ARG A 409 -26.72 4.83 7.38
N HIS A 410 -25.95 3.74 7.33
CA HIS A 410 -24.49 3.83 7.21
C HIS A 410 -24.06 4.19 5.79
N SER A 411 -24.75 3.70 4.74
CA SER A 411 -24.46 4.12 3.37
C SER A 411 -24.77 5.60 3.13
N GLU A 412 -25.88 6.13 3.66
CA GLU A 412 -26.20 7.57 3.58
C GLU A 412 -25.15 8.42 4.27
N ARG A 413 -24.75 8.04 5.49
CA ARG A 413 -23.70 8.75 6.22
C ARG A 413 -22.34 8.68 5.53
N ALA A 414 -22.01 7.55 4.93
CA ALA A 414 -20.79 7.40 4.14
C ALA A 414 -20.83 8.27 2.87
N LEU A 415 -21.99 8.38 2.22
CA LEU A 415 -22.18 9.20 1.01
C LEU A 415 -22.11 10.71 1.30
N GLU A 416 -22.42 11.16 2.51
CA GLU A 416 -22.17 12.56 2.92
C GLU A 416 -20.67 12.90 2.89
N LEU A 417 -19.80 11.93 3.17
CA LEU A 417 -18.35 12.10 3.23
C LEU A 417 -17.66 11.74 1.90
N PHE A 418 -18.16 10.71 1.20
CA PHE A 418 -17.55 10.14 0.01
C PHE A 418 -18.56 10.02 -1.15
N PRO A 419 -19.17 11.12 -1.62
CA PRO A 419 -20.21 11.08 -2.65
C PRO A 419 -19.72 10.62 -4.03
N ASN A 420 -18.40 10.57 -4.25
CA ASN A 420 -17.80 10.11 -5.50
C ASN A 420 -17.43 8.61 -5.50
N GLN A 421 -17.73 7.86 -4.42
CA GLN A 421 -17.42 6.44 -4.33
C GLN A 421 -18.60 5.59 -4.79
N ALA A 422 -18.47 5.00 -5.98
CA ALA A 422 -19.54 4.21 -6.61
C ALA A 422 -20.07 3.07 -5.70
N PRO A 423 -19.24 2.26 -5.00
CA PRO A 423 -19.76 1.16 -4.18
C PRO A 423 -20.76 1.58 -3.10
N LEU A 424 -20.64 2.79 -2.54
CA LEU A 424 -21.60 3.27 -1.53
C LEU A 424 -22.98 3.52 -2.13
N TRP A 425 -23.04 4.06 -3.35
CA TRP A 425 -24.28 4.24 -4.09
C TRP A 425 -24.94 2.91 -4.49
N PHE A 426 -24.12 1.90 -4.82
CA PHE A 426 -24.59 0.55 -5.10
C PHE A 426 -25.35 -0.01 -3.90
N TYR A 427 -24.71 -0.06 -2.73
CA TYR A 427 -25.30 -0.59 -1.51
C TYR A 427 -26.47 0.25 -1.00
N ASN A 428 -26.41 1.57 -1.15
CA ASN A 428 -27.54 2.45 -0.84
C ASN A 428 -28.77 2.14 -1.72
N GLY A 429 -28.55 1.97 -3.02
CA GLY A 429 -29.57 1.56 -3.98
C GLY A 429 -30.20 0.21 -3.64
N VAL A 430 -29.37 -0.79 -3.33
CA VAL A 430 -29.79 -2.09 -2.82
C VAL A 430 -30.61 -1.96 -1.53
N GLY A 431 -30.17 -1.15 -0.58
CA GLY A 431 -30.90 -0.88 0.66
C GLY A 431 -32.31 -0.33 0.42
N TYR A 432 -32.46 0.59 -0.54
CA TYR A 432 -33.76 1.13 -0.91
C TYR A 432 -34.66 0.11 -1.61
N MET A 433 -34.08 -0.78 -2.43
CA MET A 433 -34.82 -1.90 -3.03
C MET A 433 -35.36 -2.84 -1.95
N LEU A 434 -34.54 -3.21 -0.96
CA LEU A 434 -34.95 -4.05 0.16
C LEU A 434 -36.01 -3.37 1.05
N LYS A 435 -35.99 -2.04 1.19
CA LYS A 435 -37.05 -1.25 1.85
C LYS A 435 -38.30 -1.03 1.01
N LYS A 436 -38.42 -1.65 -0.16
CA LYS A 436 -39.54 -1.46 -1.10
C LYS A 436 -39.74 0.01 -1.49
N GLN A 437 -38.64 0.75 -1.64
CA GLN A 437 -38.60 2.13 -2.13
C GLN A 437 -37.87 2.21 -3.48
N PRO A 438 -38.36 1.53 -4.53
CA PRO A 438 -37.60 1.32 -5.76
C PRO A 438 -37.31 2.64 -6.50
N ALA A 439 -38.16 3.65 -6.41
CA ALA A 439 -37.91 4.96 -7.00
C ALA A 439 -36.66 5.68 -6.41
N LYS A 440 -36.36 5.47 -5.12
CA LYS A 440 -35.11 5.96 -4.52
C LYS A 440 -33.94 5.07 -4.92
N GLY A 441 -34.15 3.75 -4.96
CA GLY A 441 -33.17 2.78 -5.44
C GLY A 441 -32.65 3.10 -6.85
N VAL A 442 -33.56 3.37 -7.80
CA VAL A 442 -33.21 3.80 -9.16
C VAL A 442 -32.30 5.03 -9.14
N LYS A 443 -32.63 6.07 -8.35
CA LYS A 443 -31.81 7.29 -8.28
C LYS A 443 -30.40 7.01 -7.78
N SER A 444 -30.26 6.25 -6.70
CA SER A 444 -28.96 5.90 -6.13
C SER A 444 -28.13 5.05 -7.10
N LEU A 445 -28.74 4.05 -7.73
CA LEU A 445 -28.08 3.17 -8.68
C LEU A 445 -27.69 3.89 -9.98
N GLU A 446 -28.56 4.73 -10.55
CA GLU A 446 -28.24 5.55 -11.73
C GLU A 446 -27.06 6.49 -11.46
N TYR A 447 -26.98 7.08 -10.26
CA TYR A 447 -25.87 7.95 -9.89
C TYR A 447 -24.56 7.16 -9.71
N GLY A 448 -24.60 6.07 -8.94
CA GLY A 448 -23.43 5.21 -8.74
C GLY A 448 -22.89 4.62 -10.04
N ARG A 449 -23.79 4.21 -10.94
CA ARG A 449 -23.41 3.71 -12.28
C ARG A 449 -22.61 4.73 -13.09
N LYS A 450 -22.95 6.02 -13.02
CA LYS A 450 -22.20 7.08 -13.71
C LYS A 450 -20.77 7.25 -13.18
N LEU A 451 -20.51 6.84 -11.94
CA LEU A 451 -19.21 6.90 -11.30
C LEU A 451 -18.35 5.65 -11.56
N ALA A 452 -18.97 4.51 -11.92
CA ALA A 452 -18.30 3.22 -12.09
C ALA A 452 -17.78 2.97 -13.52
N THR A 453 -17.62 4.00 -14.36
CA THR A 453 -17.28 3.83 -15.79
C THR A 453 -15.89 3.24 -16.04
N ASP A 454 -14.99 3.34 -15.07
CA ASP A 454 -13.63 2.79 -15.08
C ASP A 454 -13.56 1.34 -14.55
N ASN A 455 -14.65 0.82 -13.98
CA ASN A 455 -14.75 -0.54 -13.47
C ASN A 455 -15.92 -1.29 -14.17
N PRO A 456 -15.63 -1.99 -15.29
CA PRO A 456 -16.66 -2.71 -16.06
C PRO A 456 -17.44 -3.75 -15.26
N GLU A 457 -16.81 -4.41 -14.29
CA GLU A 457 -17.46 -5.41 -13.44
C GLU A 457 -18.48 -4.74 -12.52
N LEU A 458 -18.08 -3.68 -11.82
CA LEU A 458 -18.99 -2.91 -10.97
C LEU A 458 -20.12 -2.27 -11.81
N LEU A 459 -19.82 -1.82 -13.02
CA LEU A 459 -20.82 -1.29 -13.95
C LEU A 459 -21.89 -2.34 -14.30
N ALA A 460 -21.48 -3.59 -14.58
CA ALA A 460 -22.39 -4.69 -14.85
C ALA A 460 -23.24 -5.08 -13.61
N GLN A 461 -22.67 -4.96 -12.40
CA GLN A 461 -23.43 -5.13 -11.16
C GLN A 461 -24.50 -4.04 -11.00
N PHE A 462 -24.16 -2.76 -11.27
CA PHE A 462 -25.15 -1.69 -11.31
C PHE A 462 -26.25 -1.94 -12.33
N ASP A 463 -25.89 -2.39 -13.53
CA ASP A 463 -26.84 -2.71 -14.58
C ASP A 463 -27.80 -3.85 -14.19
N SER A 464 -27.29 -4.89 -13.52
CA SER A 464 -28.13 -5.97 -12.96
C SER A 464 -29.13 -5.44 -11.93
N GLN A 465 -28.68 -4.63 -10.96
CA GLN A 465 -29.56 -4.07 -9.93
C GLN A 465 -30.54 -3.02 -10.49
N LEU A 466 -30.14 -2.26 -11.52
CA LEU A 466 -31.03 -1.35 -12.23
C LEU A 466 -32.10 -2.09 -13.02
N GLY A 467 -31.77 -3.26 -13.59
CA GLY A 467 -32.75 -4.15 -14.20
C GLY A 467 -33.90 -4.45 -13.25
N ASP A 468 -33.57 -4.85 -12.02
CA ASP A 468 -34.52 -5.09 -10.94
C ASP A 468 -35.29 -3.80 -10.56
N ALA A 469 -34.56 -2.69 -10.33
CA ALA A 469 -35.15 -1.44 -9.86
C ALA A 469 -36.11 -0.80 -10.87
N TYR A 470 -35.75 -0.81 -12.16
CA TYR A 470 -36.62 -0.34 -13.23
C TYR A 470 -37.85 -1.22 -13.42
N HIS A 471 -37.72 -2.53 -13.21
CA HIS A 471 -38.86 -3.43 -13.25
C HIS A 471 -39.91 -3.05 -12.19
N GLU A 472 -39.46 -2.83 -10.95
CA GLU A 472 -40.33 -2.48 -9.82
C GLU A 472 -41.05 -1.13 -10.02
N VAL A 473 -40.40 -0.15 -10.67
CA VAL A 473 -41.06 1.12 -11.05
C VAL A 473 -41.81 1.06 -12.38
N LYS A 474 -41.91 -0.12 -13.00
CA LYS A 474 -42.59 -0.39 -14.28
C LYS A 474 -42.00 0.34 -15.49
N ASP A 475 -40.74 0.75 -15.43
CA ASP A 475 -39.99 1.25 -16.60
C ASP A 475 -39.35 0.06 -17.33
N TYR A 476 -40.20 -0.76 -17.97
CA TYR A 476 -39.76 -2.03 -18.56
C TYR A 476 -38.74 -1.85 -19.68
N LYS A 477 -38.80 -0.73 -20.42
CA LYS A 477 -37.82 -0.42 -21.46
C LYS A 477 -36.42 -0.24 -20.88
N LYS A 478 -36.29 0.50 -19.77
CA LYS A 478 -35.00 0.66 -19.09
C LYS A 478 -34.57 -0.61 -18.37
N SER A 479 -35.51 -1.36 -17.80
CA SER A 479 -35.24 -2.67 -17.17
C SER A 479 -34.57 -3.63 -18.14
N ASP A 480 -35.17 -3.83 -19.32
CA ASP A 480 -34.61 -4.69 -20.37
C ASP A 480 -33.24 -4.20 -20.82
N ALA A 481 -33.09 -2.89 -21.08
CA ALA A 481 -31.81 -2.33 -21.51
C ALA A 481 -30.69 -2.54 -20.48
N ALA A 482 -31.00 -2.45 -19.18
CA ALA A 482 -30.03 -2.66 -18.12
C ALA A 482 -29.61 -4.14 -18.02
N TYR A 483 -30.54 -5.08 -18.11
CA TYR A 483 -30.16 -6.50 -18.14
C TYR A 483 -29.36 -6.88 -19.39
N GLU A 484 -29.72 -6.37 -20.56
CA GLU A 484 -28.94 -6.62 -21.78
C GLU A 484 -27.53 -6.05 -21.64
N ALA A 485 -27.35 -4.89 -21.00
CA ALA A 485 -26.03 -4.34 -20.70
C ALA A 485 -25.22 -5.24 -19.74
N ALA A 486 -25.84 -5.72 -18.66
CA ALA A 486 -25.20 -6.66 -17.73
C ALA A 486 -24.80 -7.97 -18.42
N LEU A 487 -25.67 -8.54 -19.25
CA LEU A 487 -25.43 -9.78 -19.99
C LEU A 487 -24.45 -9.61 -21.16
N ALA A 488 -24.29 -8.39 -21.69
CA ALA A 488 -23.25 -8.09 -22.67
C ALA A 488 -21.85 -8.13 -22.05
N PHE A 489 -21.71 -7.74 -20.78
CA PHE A 489 -20.46 -7.87 -20.03
C PHE A 489 -20.22 -9.31 -19.58
N ASP A 490 -21.19 -9.94 -18.93
CA ASP A 490 -21.14 -11.34 -18.52
C ASP A 490 -22.40 -12.10 -18.96
N ALA A 491 -22.29 -12.79 -20.09
CA ALA A 491 -23.37 -13.58 -20.65
C ALA A 491 -23.80 -14.76 -19.76
N ASN A 492 -22.99 -15.12 -18.74
CA ASN A 492 -23.27 -16.20 -17.80
C ASN A 492 -23.69 -15.68 -16.41
N ASN A 493 -23.94 -14.37 -16.27
CA ASN A 493 -24.36 -13.80 -15.00
C ASN A 493 -25.68 -14.43 -14.55
N ALA A 494 -25.61 -15.28 -13.53
CA ALA A 494 -26.72 -16.16 -13.18
C ALA A 494 -27.92 -15.38 -12.62
N GLN A 495 -27.66 -14.32 -11.85
CA GLN A 495 -28.69 -13.44 -11.30
C GLN A 495 -29.43 -12.70 -12.42
N ALA A 496 -28.70 -12.08 -13.35
CA ALA A 496 -29.29 -11.37 -14.48
C ALA A 496 -30.12 -12.31 -15.38
N LEU A 497 -29.59 -13.49 -15.72
CA LEU A 497 -30.31 -14.49 -16.51
C LEU A 497 -31.62 -14.92 -15.83
N ASN A 498 -31.59 -15.18 -14.51
CA ASN A 498 -32.76 -15.62 -13.75
C ASN A 498 -33.81 -14.52 -13.63
N ASN A 499 -33.42 -13.34 -13.14
CA ASN A 499 -34.36 -12.25 -12.88
C ASN A 499 -34.96 -11.72 -14.18
N TYR A 500 -34.15 -11.55 -15.24
CA TYR A 500 -34.64 -11.05 -16.52
C TYR A 500 -35.59 -12.04 -17.20
N SER A 501 -35.26 -13.34 -17.20
CA SER A 501 -36.17 -14.36 -17.76
C SER A 501 -37.49 -14.44 -16.99
N TYR A 502 -37.44 -14.37 -15.65
CA TYR A 502 -38.64 -14.30 -14.82
C TYR A 502 -39.47 -13.06 -15.15
N PHE A 503 -38.85 -11.88 -15.25
CA PHE A 503 -39.56 -10.63 -15.54
C PHE A 503 -40.18 -10.58 -16.94
N LEU A 504 -39.53 -11.15 -17.94
CA LEU A 504 -40.12 -11.32 -19.27
C LEU A 504 -41.33 -12.27 -19.23
N SER A 505 -41.24 -13.36 -18.47
CA SER A 505 -42.33 -14.34 -18.36
C SER A 505 -43.58 -13.77 -17.70
N ILE A 506 -43.45 -13.00 -16.61
CA ILE A 506 -44.60 -12.38 -15.93
C ILE A 506 -45.29 -11.32 -16.80
N ARG A 507 -44.53 -10.63 -17.68
CA ARG A 507 -45.09 -9.69 -18.65
C ARG A 507 -45.67 -10.38 -19.90
N GLY A 508 -45.36 -11.66 -20.11
CA GLY A 508 -45.74 -12.38 -21.32
C GLY A 508 -44.99 -11.92 -22.58
N GLU A 509 -43.83 -11.30 -22.41
CA GLU A 509 -43.05 -10.67 -23.49
C GLU A 509 -41.78 -11.49 -23.79
N LYS A 510 -41.36 -11.52 -25.06
CA LYS A 510 -40.12 -12.18 -25.51
C LYS A 510 -39.90 -13.57 -24.90
N LEU A 511 -40.96 -14.39 -24.81
CA LEU A 511 -40.93 -15.67 -24.09
C LEU A 511 -39.87 -16.64 -24.61
N ASP A 512 -39.55 -16.62 -25.90
CA ASP A 512 -38.47 -17.44 -26.47
C ASP A 512 -37.10 -17.05 -25.92
N ARG A 513 -36.85 -15.75 -25.75
CA ARG A 513 -35.62 -15.23 -25.14
C ARG A 513 -35.57 -15.56 -23.65
N ALA A 514 -36.68 -15.42 -22.94
CA ALA A 514 -36.79 -15.85 -21.55
C ALA A 514 -36.48 -17.36 -21.39
N LYS A 515 -36.97 -18.20 -22.31
CA LYS A 515 -36.73 -19.65 -22.31
C LYS A 515 -35.25 -19.96 -22.53
N GLU A 516 -34.61 -19.28 -23.48
CA GLU A 516 -33.18 -19.44 -23.75
C GLU A 516 -32.34 -19.13 -22.49
N MET A 517 -32.61 -17.99 -21.83
CA MET A 517 -31.87 -17.56 -20.64
C MET A 517 -32.09 -18.50 -19.44
N ALA A 518 -33.35 -18.81 -19.11
CA ALA A 518 -33.66 -19.72 -18.02
C ALA A 518 -33.19 -21.16 -18.31
N GLY A 519 -33.29 -21.62 -19.55
CA GLY A 519 -32.79 -22.92 -19.98
C GLY A 519 -31.27 -23.04 -19.88
N LYS A 520 -30.54 -21.95 -20.14
CA LYS A 520 -29.09 -21.88 -19.92
C LYS A 520 -28.73 -22.12 -18.45
N LEU A 521 -29.47 -21.53 -17.52
CA LEU A 521 -29.29 -21.75 -16.08
C LEU A 521 -29.57 -23.17 -15.65
N VAL A 522 -30.70 -23.75 -16.08
CA VAL A 522 -31.04 -25.15 -15.77
C VAL A 522 -30.00 -26.11 -16.34
N LYS A 523 -29.43 -25.82 -17.51
CA LYS A 523 -28.34 -26.64 -18.07
C LYS A 523 -27.06 -26.58 -17.21
N GLN A 524 -26.73 -25.41 -16.67
CA GLN A 524 -25.52 -25.21 -15.87
C GLN A 524 -25.69 -25.70 -14.42
N PHE A 525 -26.88 -25.55 -13.86
CA PHE A 525 -27.21 -25.87 -12.47
C PHE A 525 -28.48 -26.73 -12.42
N PRO A 526 -28.40 -28.00 -12.84
CA PRO A 526 -29.56 -28.83 -13.10
C PRO A 526 -30.43 -29.11 -11.88
N ASP A 527 -29.91 -28.98 -10.67
CA ASP A 527 -30.60 -29.33 -9.42
C ASP A 527 -30.97 -28.10 -8.57
N ASN A 528 -30.74 -26.89 -9.10
CA ASN A 528 -31.11 -25.64 -8.44
C ASN A 528 -32.63 -25.39 -8.58
N ASP A 529 -33.35 -25.43 -7.45
CA ASP A 529 -34.81 -25.30 -7.41
C ASP A 529 -35.32 -23.96 -7.98
N THR A 530 -34.62 -22.86 -7.70
CA THR A 530 -34.98 -21.51 -8.11
C THR A 530 -34.91 -21.38 -9.63
N TYR A 531 -33.86 -21.88 -10.26
CA TYR A 531 -33.71 -21.82 -11.71
C TYR A 531 -34.69 -22.76 -12.43
N LEU A 532 -34.95 -23.93 -11.85
CA LEU A 532 -35.95 -24.86 -12.34
C LEU A 532 -37.37 -24.28 -12.27
N ASP A 533 -37.70 -23.55 -11.20
CA ASP A 533 -38.98 -22.86 -11.02
C ASP A 533 -39.15 -21.72 -12.05
N THR A 534 -38.14 -20.86 -12.21
CA THR A 534 -38.15 -19.80 -13.22
C THR A 534 -38.34 -20.37 -14.63
N TYR A 535 -37.57 -21.41 -14.98
CA TYR A 535 -37.71 -22.07 -16.28
C TYR A 535 -39.10 -22.67 -16.48
N ALA A 536 -39.64 -23.34 -15.45
CA ALA A 536 -40.99 -23.87 -15.50
C ALA A 536 -42.05 -22.79 -15.72
N TRP A 537 -41.91 -21.65 -15.05
CA TRP A 537 -42.84 -20.53 -15.18
C TRP A 537 -42.78 -19.91 -16.58
N VAL A 538 -41.60 -19.84 -17.19
CA VAL A 538 -41.46 -19.47 -18.61
C VAL A 538 -42.21 -20.45 -19.52
N LEU A 539 -42.02 -21.76 -19.32
CA LEU A 539 -42.72 -22.79 -20.10
C LEU A 539 -44.24 -22.71 -19.91
N TYR A 540 -44.68 -22.47 -18.67
CA TYR A 540 -46.08 -22.26 -18.33
C TYR A 540 -46.68 -21.09 -19.11
N LYS A 541 -46.00 -19.94 -19.15
CA LYS A 541 -46.43 -18.77 -19.93
C LYS A 541 -46.37 -18.99 -21.44
N GLN A 542 -45.51 -19.91 -21.92
CA GLN A 542 -45.53 -20.41 -23.30
C GLN A 542 -46.62 -21.46 -23.58
N LYS A 543 -47.42 -21.83 -22.57
CA LYS A 543 -48.43 -22.90 -22.62
C LYS A 543 -47.85 -24.31 -22.81
N ASP A 544 -46.55 -24.49 -22.60
CA ASP A 544 -45.90 -25.80 -22.53
C ASP A 544 -46.03 -26.36 -21.11
N TYR A 545 -47.26 -26.75 -20.76
CA TYR A 545 -47.58 -27.24 -19.42
C TYR A 545 -46.92 -28.59 -19.11
N ALA A 546 -46.69 -29.42 -20.12
CA ALA A 546 -46.00 -30.70 -19.95
C ALA A 546 -44.53 -30.51 -19.59
N GLY A 547 -43.83 -29.61 -20.29
CA GLY A 547 -42.45 -29.24 -19.95
C GLY A 547 -42.36 -28.54 -18.60
N ALA A 548 -43.29 -27.63 -18.29
CA ALA A 548 -43.37 -26.97 -16.99
C ALA A 548 -43.53 -27.98 -15.85
N ARG A 549 -44.39 -29.01 -16.03
CA ARG A 549 -44.58 -30.09 -15.05
C ARG A 549 -43.27 -30.81 -14.76
N GLN A 550 -42.54 -31.23 -15.80
CA GLN A 550 -41.28 -31.95 -15.65
C GLN A 550 -40.24 -31.13 -14.87
N SER A 551 -40.13 -29.82 -15.16
CA SER A 551 -39.19 -28.93 -14.48
C SER A 551 -39.55 -28.74 -12.99
N LEU A 552 -40.83 -28.56 -12.67
CA LEU A 552 -41.30 -28.40 -11.29
C LEU A 552 -41.22 -29.69 -10.48
N GLU A 553 -41.50 -30.85 -11.08
CA GLU A 553 -41.29 -32.15 -10.43
C GLU A 553 -39.84 -32.31 -10.00
N LYS A 554 -38.89 -31.80 -10.79
CA LYS A 554 -37.48 -31.78 -10.42
C LYS A 554 -37.19 -30.77 -9.29
N ALA A 555 -37.69 -29.54 -9.38
CA ALA A 555 -37.51 -28.52 -8.35
C ALA A 555 -38.03 -28.99 -6.97
N LEU A 556 -39.18 -29.67 -6.96
CA LEU A 556 -39.83 -30.20 -5.76
C LEU A 556 -39.07 -31.36 -5.08
N GLN A 557 -38.01 -31.89 -5.69
CA GLN A 557 -37.13 -32.87 -5.04
C GLN A 557 -36.22 -32.21 -3.99
N THR A 558 -35.88 -30.94 -4.19
CA THR A 558 -34.92 -30.20 -3.36
C THR A 558 -35.57 -29.10 -2.54
N THR A 559 -36.81 -28.69 -2.88
CA THR A 559 -37.51 -27.59 -2.21
C THR A 559 -38.86 -27.97 -1.61
N LYS A 560 -39.28 -27.21 -0.59
CA LYS A 560 -40.64 -27.25 -0.02
C LYS A 560 -41.31 -25.88 -0.04
N ASP A 561 -40.76 -24.93 -0.82
CA ASP A 561 -41.30 -23.58 -0.93
C ASP A 561 -42.73 -23.60 -1.47
N GLY A 562 -43.67 -22.96 -0.77
CA GLY A 562 -45.07 -22.95 -1.17
C GLY A 562 -45.33 -22.27 -2.50
N THR A 563 -44.47 -21.35 -2.96
CA THR A 563 -44.55 -20.72 -4.29
C THR A 563 -44.35 -21.76 -5.40
N VAL A 564 -43.31 -22.59 -5.28
CA VAL A 564 -42.99 -23.63 -6.28
C VAL A 564 -44.10 -24.70 -6.29
N ILE A 565 -44.62 -25.04 -5.11
CA ILE A 565 -45.76 -25.95 -4.98
C ILE A 565 -47.03 -25.34 -5.59
N GLU A 566 -47.26 -24.03 -5.42
CA GLU A 566 -48.38 -23.33 -6.03
C GLU A 566 -48.28 -23.33 -7.56
N HIS A 567 -47.10 -22.99 -8.12
CA HIS A 567 -46.85 -23.06 -9.56
C HIS A 567 -47.10 -24.47 -10.11
N TYR A 568 -46.73 -25.51 -9.34
CA TYR A 568 -47.03 -26.90 -9.71
C TYR A 568 -48.53 -27.20 -9.71
N GLY A 569 -49.27 -26.72 -8.72
CA GLY A 569 -50.73 -26.78 -8.71
C GLY A 569 -51.36 -26.08 -9.92
N ASP A 570 -50.86 -24.91 -10.29
CA ASP A 570 -51.32 -24.14 -11.45
C ASP A 570 -51.08 -24.90 -12.77
N VAL A 571 -49.90 -25.51 -12.93
CA VAL A 571 -49.57 -26.38 -14.07
C VAL A 571 -50.51 -27.58 -14.15
N LEU A 572 -50.75 -28.28 -13.02
CA LEU A 572 -51.66 -29.43 -12.99
C LEU A 572 -53.09 -29.04 -13.36
N TYR A 573 -53.53 -27.84 -12.96
CA TYR A 573 -54.85 -27.34 -13.34
C TYR A 573 -54.98 -27.16 -14.85
N GLN A 574 -53.96 -26.57 -15.48
CA GLN A 574 -53.92 -26.39 -16.94
C GLN A 574 -53.84 -27.72 -17.70
N LEU A 575 -53.25 -28.76 -17.10
CA LEU A 575 -53.23 -30.13 -17.63
C LEU A 575 -54.56 -30.89 -17.42
N GLY A 576 -55.56 -30.27 -16.77
CA GLY A 576 -56.86 -30.89 -16.49
C GLY A 576 -56.90 -31.76 -15.22
N GLU A 577 -55.80 -31.86 -14.48
CA GLU A 577 -55.68 -32.67 -13.26
C GLU A 577 -56.19 -31.90 -12.02
N LYS A 578 -57.45 -31.43 -12.08
CA LYS A 578 -58.02 -30.45 -11.13
C LYS A 578 -57.99 -30.89 -9.66
N ASP A 579 -58.23 -32.17 -9.38
CA ASP A 579 -58.19 -32.68 -8.00
C ASP A 579 -56.77 -32.67 -7.42
N LYS A 580 -55.78 -32.99 -8.26
CA LYS A 580 -54.36 -32.91 -7.87
C LYS A 580 -53.93 -31.45 -7.70
N ALA A 581 -54.32 -30.57 -8.61
CA ALA A 581 -54.07 -29.12 -8.49
C ALA A 581 -54.59 -28.57 -7.15
N HIS A 582 -55.82 -28.92 -6.78
CA HIS A 582 -56.40 -28.52 -5.50
C HIS A 582 -55.64 -29.09 -4.29
N ALA A 583 -55.21 -30.35 -4.35
CA ALA A 583 -54.38 -30.94 -3.30
C ALA A 583 -53.03 -30.21 -3.17
N GLU A 584 -52.43 -29.83 -4.28
CA GLU A 584 -51.17 -29.08 -4.33
C GLU A 584 -51.33 -27.66 -3.80
N TRP A 585 -52.42 -26.95 -4.12
CA TRP A 585 -52.69 -25.63 -3.52
C TRP A 585 -52.88 -25.70 -1.99
N LEU A 586 -53.55 -26.73 -1.47
CA LEU A 586 -53.63 -26.98 -0.03
C LEU A 586 -52.25 -27.22 0.58
N ARG A 587 -51.39 -28.00 -0.11
CA ARG A 587 -50.00 -28.25 0.29
C ARG A 587 -49.17 -26.97 0.27
N ALA A 588 -49.32 -26.14 -0.76
CA ALA A 588 -48.65 -24.85 -0.90
C ALA A 588 -48.98 -23.92 0.27
N LYS A 589 -50.29 -23.76 0.58
CA LYS A 589 -50.75 -22.94 1.71
C LYS A 589 -50.16 -23.40 3.04
N LYS A 590 -50.05 -24.72 3.26
CA LYS A 590 -49.45 -25.28 4.48
C LYS A 590 -47.97 -24.94 4.63
N ASN A 591 -47.22 -24.88 3.52
CA ASN A 591 -45.78 -24.59 3.54
C ASN A 591 -45.47 -23.07 3.52
N GLY A 592 -46.43 -22.23 3.15
CA GLY A 592 -46.29 -20.76 3.18
C GLY A 592 -45.45 -20.20 2.02
N GLY A 593 -45.47 -18.87 1.86
CA GLY A 593 -44.77 -18.17 0.75
C GLY A 593 -45.59 -18.00 -0.53
N THR A 594 -46.82 -18.51 -0.54
CA THR A 594 -47.79 -18.46 -1.64
C THR A 594 -48.24 -17.05 -2.04
N SER A 595 -48.87 -16.94 -3.21
CA SER A 595 -49.53 -15.73 -3.68
C SER A 595 -50.72 -15.32 -2.78
N GLU A 596 -51.16 -14.06 -2.93
CA GLU A 596 -52.39 -13.56 -2.28
C GLU A 596 -53.67 -14.26 -2.82
N LEU A 597 -53.56 -14.98 -3.95
CA LEU A 597 -54.68 -15.65 -4.61
C LEU A 597 -54.90 -17.09 -4.11
N ILE A 598 -53.98 -17.65 -3.31
CA ILE A 598 -54.01 -19.07 -2.93
C ILE A 598 -55.33 -19.49 -2.26
N ASP A 599 -55.87 -18.65 -1.37
CA ASP A 599 -57.10 -18.94 -0.65
C ASP A 599 -58.30 -18.97 -1.58
N ARG A 600 -58.30 -18.10 -2.58
CA ARG A 600 -59.33 -18.04 -3.60
C ARG A 600 -59.24 -19.27 -4.52
N LYS A 601 -58.04 -19.66 -4.92
CA LYS A 601 -57.80 -20.87 -5.74
C LYS A 601 -58.33 -22.12 -5.06
N ILE A 602 -58.03 -22.29 -3.76
CA ILE A 602 -58.50 -23.42 -2.95
C ILE A 602 -60.02 -23.41 -2.81
N LYS A 603 -60.60 -22.28 -2.38
CA LYS A 603 -62.05 -22.17 -2.13
C LYS A 603 -62.87 -22.48 -3.36
N ASP A 604 -62.49 -21.91 -4.50
CA ASP A 604 -63.30 -21.98 -5.72
C ASP A 604 -62.91 -23.20 -6.59
N LYS A 605 -61.84 -23.92 -6.24
CA LYS A 605 -61.23 -24.99 -7.04
C LYS A 605 -60.97 -24.55 -8.49
N LYS A 606 -60.52 -23.31 -8.65
CA LYS A 606 -60.29 -22.65 -9.94
C LYS A 606 -58.98 -21.89 -9.92
N LEU A 607 -58.32 -21.87 -11.07
CA LEU A 607 -57.13 -21.08 -11.26
C LEU A 607 -57.47 -19.59 -11.34
N TYR A 608 -56.66 -18.77 -10.67
CA TYR A 608 -56.65 -17.31 -10.75
C TYR A 608 -55.20 -16.87 -10.99
N GLU A 609 -54.99 -15.99 -11.97
CA GLU A 609 -53.67 -15.44 -12.33
C GLU A 609 -53.62 -13.93 -12.19
#